data_AF-A0A2T4LR92-F1
#
_entry.id   AF-A0A2T4LR92-F1
#
_cell.length_a   1.000
_cell.length_b   1.000
_cell.length_c   1.000
_cell.angle_alpha   90.00
_cell.angle_beta   90.00
_cell.angle_gamma   90.00
#
_symmetry.space_group_name_H-M   'P 1'
#
loop_
_entity.id
_entity.type
_entity.pdbx_description
1 polymer ?
#
loop_
_entity_poly.entity_id
_entity_poly.type
_entity_poly.pdbx_seq_one_letter_code
_entity_poly.pdbx_strand_id
1 'polypeptide(L)'
;MHLKPCKQVLRYYPVEKITEYELLTAYNPMFINRKIQAIEEQIECMYSLNTSHMTCDDVMGVITTSYPLEKLVCWIVDKKEELDRYKKQSNKRLNLVKKLIKHYPSHEQKDIIQYMQSNGSYKPHKTIEKLQKDLYQVHHKNRSQRREKHIQANKVIYNDYIETKRESLQNEREVLAI
;
A
#
# COMPACT_ATOMS: atom_id res chain seq x y z
N MET A 1 25.65 -32.15 -6.07
CA MET A 1 24.17 -32.27 -6.05
C MET A 1 23.63 -31.46 -7.23
N HIS A 2 23.14 -32.12 -8.29
CA HIS A 2 22.61 -31.43 -9.47
C HIS A 2 21.09 -31.29 -9.33
N LEU A 3 20.62 -30.05 -9.16
CA LEU A 3 19.19 -29.75 -9.11
C LEU A 3 18.60 -29.91 -10.53
N LYS A 4 17.62 -30.80 -10.68
CA LYS A 4 16.89 -30.96 -11.95
C LYS A 4 15.96 -29.76 -12.15
N PRO A 5 15.90 -29.16 -13.35
CA PRO A 5 14.99 -28.05 -13.62
C PRO A 5 13.54 -28.52 -13.50
N CYS A 6 12.79 -27.91 -12.59
CA CYS A 6 11.37 -28.17 -12.42
C CYS A 6 10.59 -27.55 -13.58
N LYS A 7 9.89 -28.36 -14.37
CA LYS A 7 9.07 -27.93 -15.52
C LYS A 7 7.70 -27.33 -15.12
N GLN A 8 7.42 -27.18 -13.83
CA GLN A 8 6.17 -26.56 -13.37
C GLN A 8 6.20 -25.05 -13.59
N VAL A 9 5.50 -24.60 -14.62
CA VAL A 9 5.16 -23.18 -14.79
C VAL A 9 4.01 -22.86 -13.85
N LEU A 10 4.31 -22.18 -12.74
CA LEU A 10 3.28 -21.65 -11.85
C LEU A 10 2.49 -20.57 -12.61
N ARG A 11 1.22 -20.85 -12.92
CA ARG A 11 0.29 -19.89 -13.52
C ARG A 11 -0.53 -19.21 -12.43
N TYR A 12 -0.43 -17.89 -12.37
CA TYR A 12 -1.24 -17.09 -11.46
C TYR A 12 -2.58 -16.79 -12.13
N TYR A 13 -3.69 -17.25 -11.52
CA TYR A 13 -5.03 -16.88 -11.95
C TYR A 13 -5.47 -15.65 -11.15
N PRO A 14 -5.71 -14.50 -11.79
CA PRO A 14 -6.16 -13.32 -11.09
C PRO A 14 -7.57 -13.58 -10.55
N VAL A 15 -7.72 -13.55 -9.23
CA VAL A 15 -9.04 -13.62 -8.61
C VAL A 15 -9.60 -12.20 -8.53
N GLU A 16 -10.81 -12.00 -9.04
CA GLU A 16 -11.48 -10.69 -9.05
C GLU A 16 -12.08 -10.30 -7.68
N LYS A 17 -11.32 -10.52 -6.61
CA LYS A 17 -11.72 -10.17 -5.26
C LYS A 17 -10.51 -9.78 -4.42
N ILE A 18 -10.73 -8.89 -3.47
CA ILE A 18 -9.72 -8.55 -2.48
C ILE A 18 -9.48 -9.75 -1.55
N THR A 19 -8.23 -9.94 -1.15
CA THR A 19 -7.89 -11.02 -0.21
C THR A 19 -8.49 -10.75 1.17
N GLU A 20 -8.80 -11.80 1.90
CA GLU A 20 -9.33 -11.66 3.26
C GLU A 20 -8.35 -10.96 4.20
N TYR A 21 -7.05 -11.27 4.05
CA TYR A 21 -5.99 -10.59 4.76
C TYR A 21 -6.00 -9.08 4.50
N GLU A 22 -6.12 -8.66 3.24
CA GLU A 22 -6.19 -7.23 2.91
C GLU A 22 -7.46 -6.58 3.46
N LEU A 23 -8.60 -7.28 3.43
CA LEU A 23 -9.85 -6.81 4.04
C LEU A 23 -9.65 -6.51 5.54
N LEU A 24 -9.05 -7.44 6.28
CA LEU A 24 -8.86 -7.32 7.73
C LEU A 24 -7.73 -6.36 8.12
N THR A 25 -6.71 -6.16 7.29
CA THR A 25 -5.57 -5.30 7.64
C THR A 25 -5.73 -3.87 7.15
N ALA A 26 -6.30 -3.67 5.96
CA ALA A 26 -6.37 -2.37 5.31
C ALA A 26 -7.72 -1.65 5.53
N TYR A 27 -8.78 -2.38 5.84
CA TYR A 27 -10.15 -1.86 5.92
C TYR A 27 -10.82 -2.07 7.29
N ASN A 28 -10.22 -2.83 8.19
CA ASN A 28 -10.75 -3.02 9.54
C ASN A 28 -10.37 -1.84 10.45
N PRO A 29 -11.33 -1.10 11.04
CA PRO A 29 -11.04 -0.01 11.96
C PRO A 29 -10.28 -0.48 13.21
N MET A 30 -10.54 -1.69 13.71
CA MET A 30 -9.86 -2.20 14.91
C MET A 30 -8.37 -2.42 14.66
N PHE A 31 -8.03 -3.01 13.51
CA PHE A 31 -6.64 -3.24 13.14
C PHE A 31 -5.90 -1.92 12.88
N ILE A 32 -6.54 -0.99 12.17
CA ILE A 32 -5.97 0.34 11.89
C ILE A 32 -5.67 1.08 13.20
N ASN A 33 -6.61 1.10 14.15
CA ASN A 33 -6.42 1.78 15.43
C ASN A 33 -5.30 1.14 16.24
N ARG A 34 -5.24 -0.19 16.31
CA ARG A 34 -4.12 -0.90 16.96
C ARG A 34 -2.78 -0.56 16.32
N LYS A 35 -2.73 -0.49 15.00
CA LYS A 35 -1.50 -0.12 14.28
C LYS A 35 -1.09 1.34 14.53
N ILE A 36 -2.05 2.25 14.58
CA ILE A 36 -1.81 3.66 14.95
C ILE A 36 -1.19 3.72 16.35
N GLN A 37 -1.82 3.05 17.32
CA GLN A 37 -1.34 3.02 18.69
C GLN A 37 0.08 2.44 18.78
N ALA A 38 0.35 1.32 18.11
CA ALA A 38 1.68 0.70 18.11
C ALA A 38 2.77 1.63 17.52
N ILE A 39 2.44 2.43 16.50
CA ILE A 39 3.39 3.41 15.95
C ILE A 39 3.57 4.59 16.90
N GLU A 40 2.51 5.05 17.56
CA GLU A 40 2.57 6.11 18.57
C GLU A 40 3.42 5.69 19.78
N GLU A 41 3.23 4.48 20.29
CA GLU A 41 4.04 3.87 21.35
C GLU A 41 5.52 3.75 20.92
N GLN A 42 5.79 3.32 19.68
CA GLN A 42 7.16 3.29 19.15
C GLN A 42 7.80 4.67 19.14
N ILE A 43 7.08 5.71 18.68
CA ILE A 43 7.56 7.09 18.69
C ILE A 43 7.84 7.55 20.13
N GLU A 44 6.98 7.20 21.09
CA GLU A 44 7.19 7.50 22.51
C GLU A 44 8.45 6.84 23.06
N CYS A 45 8.65 5.55 22.79
CA CYS A 45 9.88 4.84 23.17
C CYS A 45 11.15 5.44 22.55
N MET A 46 11.06 5.98 21.32
CA MET A 46 12.20 6.63 20.67
C MET A 46 12.69 7.85 21.45
N TYR A 47 11.82 8.59 22.14
CA TYR A 47 12.26 9.72 22.97
C TYR A 47 13.15 9.28 24.14
N SER A 48 12.96 8.06 24.65
CA SER A 48 13.79 7.49 25.71
C SER A 48 15.19 7.08 25.23
N LEU A 49 15.43 6.93 23.92
CA LEU A 49 16.74 6.53 23.37
C LEU A 49 17.84 7.60 23.49
N ASN A 50 17.46 8.85 23.76
CA ASN A 50 18.42 9.92 24.06
C ASN A 50 19.05 9.78 25.46
N THR A 51 18.41 9.00 26.36
CA THR A 51 18.91 8.80 27.71
C THR A 51 20.10 7.83 27.68
N SER A 52 21.28 8.36 27.95
CA SER A 52 22.50 7.55 28.07
C SER A 52 22.37 6.61 29.26
N HIS A 53 22.56 5.31 29.03
CA HIS A 53 22.55 4.29 30.08
C HIS A 53 23.68 3.29 29.87
N MET A 54 24.11 2.65 30.96
CA MET A 54 25.18 1.66 30.95
C MET A 54 24.57 0.26 31.07
N THR A 55 24.93 -0.63 30.15
CA THR A 55 24.52 -2.04 30.15
C THR A 55 25.75 -2.92 30.31
N CYS A 56 25.61 -4.02 31.02
CA CYS A 56 26.67 -5.03 31.13
C CYS A 56 26.39 -6.12 30.09
N ASP A 57 27.33 -6.32 29.17
CA ASP A 57 27.36 -7.45 28.24
C ASP A 57 28.43 -8.44 28.72
N ASP A 58 28.10 -9.73 28.80
CA ASP A 58 28.97 -10.78 29.32
C ASP A 58 30.28 -10.91 28.52
N VAL A 59 30.28 -10.49 27.25
CA VAL A 59 31.45 -10.55 26.36
C VAL A 59 32.25 -9.23 26.36
N MET A 60 31.57 -8.10 26.37
CA MET A 60 32.17 -6.77 26.15
C MET A 60 32.30 -5.92 27.43
N GLY A 61 31.80 -6.40 28.57
CA GLY A 61 31.81 -5.68 29.83
C GLY A 61 30.77 -4.56 29.86
N VAL A 62 31.11 -3.42 30.47
CA VAL A 62 30.16 -2.31 30.64
C VAL A 62 30.19 -1.40 29.40
N ILE A 63 29.08 -1.38 28.65
CA ILE A 63 28.89 -0.55 27.45
C ILE A 63 27.96 0.61 27.79
N THR A 64 28.34 1.83 27.39
CA THR A 64 27.44 2.98 27.38
C THR A 64 26.64 2.99 26.09
N THR A 65 25.32 2.87 26.19
CA THR A 65 24.42 2.91 25.04
C THR A 65 23.73 4.26 25.01
N SER A 66 24.05 5.08 24.00
CA SER A 66 23.38 6.34 23.72
C SER A 66 23.22 6.53 22.22
N TYR A 67 22.11 7.15 21.81
CA TYR A 67 21.85 7.41 20.40
C TYR A 67 22.10 8.90 20.08
N PRO A 68 22.77 9.23 18.96
CA PRO A 68 23.02 10.62 18.58
C PRO A 68 21.72 11.42 18.41
N LEU A 69 21.59 12.53 19.13
CA LEU A 69 20.37 13.34 19.15
C LEU A 69 19.92 13.79 17.76
N GLU A 70 20.85 14.29 16.94
CA GLU A 70 20.54 14.78 15.58
C GLU A 70 19.87 13.71 14.73
N LYS A 71 20.44 12.49 14.73
CA LYS A 71 19.89 11.36 13.99
C LYS A 71 18.55 10.90 14.56
N LEU A 72 18.36 11.03 15.87
CA LEU A 72 17.12 10.61 16.54
C LEU A 72 15.97 11.51 16.12
N VAL A 73 16.22 12.82 16.11
CA VAL A 73 15.25 13.83 15.73
C VAL A 73 14.78 13.60 14.30
N CYS A 74 15.69 13.40 13.33
CA CYS A 74 15.30 13.05 11.96
C CYS A 74 14.40 11.83 11.91
N TRP A 75 14.77 10.77 12.64
CA TRP A 75 14.02 9.53 12.62
C TRP A 75 12.62 9.65 13.24
N ILE A 76 12.49 10.40 14.33
CA ILE A 76 11.20 10.70 14.96
C ILE A 76 10.31 11.52 14.01
N VAL A 77 10.87 12.52 13.32
CA VAL A 77 10.15 13.33 12.34
C VAL A 77 9.63 12.46 11.20
N ASP A 78 10.49 11.62 10.62
CA ASP A 78 10.11 10.68 9.56
C ASP A 78 8.98 9.74 10.01
N LYS A 79 9.06 9.22 11.25
CA LYS A 79 8.04 8.34 11.80
C LYS A 79 6.70 9.04 12.05
N LYS A 80 6.73 10.30 12.49
CA LYS A 80 5.51 11.11 12.63
C LYS A 80 4.87 11.39 11.27
N GLU A 81 5.66 11.71 10.25
CA GLU A 81 5.14 11.88 8.90
C GLU A 81 4.55 10.59 8.32
N GLU A 82 5.21 9.45 8.55
CA GLU A 82 4.73 8.13 8.16
C GLU A 82 3.37 7.83 8.81
N LEU A 83 3.25 8.11 10.11
CA LEU A 83 2.00 7.97 10.87
C LEU A 83 0.88 8.83 10.29
N ASP A 84 1.13 10.10 9.98
CA ASP A 84 0.15 11.00 9.41
C ASP A 84 -0.30 10.56 8.01
N ARG A 85 0.64 10.11 7.17
CA ARG A 85 0.33 9.54 5.86
C ARG A 85 -0.54 8.29 6.02
N TYR A 86 -0.22 7.43 6.98
CA TYR A 86 -1.01 6.23 7.28
C TYR A 86 -2.42 6.57 7.77
N LYS A 87 -2.58 7.53 8.69
CA LYS A 87 -3.88 8.03 9.17
C LYS A 87 -4.74 8.55 8.01
N LYS A 88 -4.18 9.41 7.16
CA LYS A 88 -4.87 9.97 5.98
C LYS A 88 -5.31 8.87 5.02
N GLN A 89 -4.43 7.91 4.72
CA GLN A 89 -4.73 6.82 3.78
C GLN A 89 -5.78 5.86 4.35
N SER A 90 -5.69 5.52 5.63
CA SER A 90 -6.63 4.65 6.32
C SER A 90 -8.03 5.28 6.40
N ASN A 91 -8.12 6.58 6.69
CA ASN A 91 -9.39 7.31 6.66
C ASN A 91 -10.06 7.29 5.28
N LYS A 92 -9.28 7.42 4.18
CA LYS A 92 -9.82 7.28 2.82
C LYS A 92 -10.43 5.90 2.60
N ARG A 93 -9.72 4.83 3.00
CA ARG A 93 -10.18 3.44 2.88
C ARG A 93 -11.44 3.18 3.70
N LEU A 94 -11.47 3.62 4.96
CA LEU A 94 -12.64 3.49 5.83
C LEU A 94 -13.84 4.24 5.27
N ASN A 95 -13.65 5.43 4.71
CA ASN A 95 -14.72 6.19 4.08
C ASN A 95 -15.27 5.49 2.83
N LEU A 96 -14.43 4.81 2.04
CA LEU A 96 -14.89 3.99 0.92
C LEU A 96 -15.77 2.84 1.41
N VAL A 97 -15.33 2.10 2.43
CA VAL A 97 -16.10 0.99 3.01
C VAL A 97 -17.43 1.49 3.59
N LYS A 98 -17.43 2.59 4.34
CA LYS A 98 -18.65 3.21 4.86
C LYS A 98 -19.63 3.57 3.73
N LYS A 99 -19.14 4.10 2.60
CA LYS A 99 -19.98 4.40 1.43
C LYS A 99 -20.55 3.13 0.78
N LEU A 100 -19.76 2.07 0.67
CA LEU A 100 -20.23 0.79 0.12
C LEU A 100 -21.29 0.16 1.02
N ILE A 101 -21.00 0.01 2.31
CA ILE A 101 -21.89 -0.62 3.30
C ILE A 101 -23.26 0.06 3.36
N LYS A 102 -23.36 1.39 3.15
CA LYS A 102 -24.65 2.10 3.12
C LYS A 102 -25.67 1.54 2.13
N HIS A 103 -25.21 0.91 1.04
CA HIS A 103 -26.09 0.32 0.02
C HIS A 103 -26.48 -1.13 0.32
N TYR A 104 -25.90 -1.72 1.37
CA TYR A 104 -26.21 -3.09 1.78
C TYR A 104 -27.47 -3.11 2.65
N PRO A 105 -28.26 -4.20 2.65
CA PRO A 105 -29.39 -4.34 3.55
C PRO A 105 -28.92 -4.43 5.02
N SER A 106 -29.76 -3.98 5.96
CA SER A 106 -29.37 -3.78 7.37
C SER A 106 -28.80 -5.04 8.07
N HIS A 107 -29.22 -6.23 7.67
CA HIS A 107 -28.68 -7.49 8.21
C HIS A 107 -27.24 -7.73 7.73
N GLU A 108 -26.97 -7.55 6.43
CA GLU A 108 -25.62 -7.64 5.87
C GLU A 108 -24.69 -6.57 6.46
N GLN A 109 -25.20 -5.37 6.77
CA GLN A 109 -24.40 -4.34 7.43
C GLN A 109 -23.94 -4.78 8.82
N LYS A 110 -24.84 -5.37 9.63
CA LYS A 110 -24.51 -5.90 10.96
C LYS A 110 -23.49 -7.04 10.86
N ASP A 111 -23.68 -7.94 9.90
CA ASP A 111 -22.76 -9.05 9.64
C ASP A 111 -21.33 -8.56 9.32
N ILE A 112 -21.20 -7.53 8.48
CA ILE A 112 -19.90 -6.93 8.13
C ILE A 112 -19.25 -6.29 9.36
N ILE A 113 -20.02 -5.55 10.16
CA ILE A 113 -19.50 -4.90 11.38
C ILE A 113 -19.01 -5.97 12.36
N GLN A 114 -19.79 -7.03 12.59
CA GLN A 114 -19.43 -8.12 13.50
C GLN A 114 -18.21 -8.91 12.99
N TYR A 115 -18.10 -9.14 11.68
CA TYR A 115 -16.92 -9.73 11.05
C TYR A 115 -15.65 -8.90 11.35
N MET A 116 -15.73 -7.58 11.16
CA MET A 116 -14.60 -6.68 11.40
C MET A 116 -14.22 -6.64 12.89
N GLN A 117 -15.21 -6.58 13.79
CA GLN A 117 -14.99 -6.58 15.24
C GLN A 117 -14.34 -7.88 15.74
N SER A 118 -14.76 -9.02 15.20
CA SER A 118 -14.23 -10.34 15.55
C SER A 118 -12.90 -10.66 14.85
N ASN A 119 -12.34 -9.72 14.09
CA ASN A 119 -11.11 -9.88 13.30
C ASN A 119 -11.14 -11.14 12.42
N GLY A 120 -12.30 -11.45 11.84
CA GLY A 120 -12.50 -12.60 10.95
C GLY A 120 -12.92 -13.91 11.64
N SER A 121 -13.10 -13.94 12.96
CA SER A 121 -13.58 -15.15 13.66
C SER A 121 -15.04 -15.47 13.35
N TYR A 122 -15.92 -14.46 13.30
CA TYR A 122 -17.31 -14.63 12.83
C TYR A 122 -17.34 -14.40 11.32
N LYS A 123 -17.68 -15.41 10.52
CA LYS A 123 -17.47 -15.35 9.06
C LYS A 123 -18.74 -15.62 8.23
N PRO A 124 -19.56 -14.59 7.95
CA PRO A 124 -20.66 -14.70 7.00
C PRO A 124 -20.12 -14.74 5.57
N HIS A 125 -19.80 -15.95 5.08
CA HIS A 125 -19.07 -16.18 3.81
C HIS A 125 -19.65 -15.40 2.61
N LYS A 126 -20.96 -15.42 2.41
CA LYS A 126 -21.61 -14.78 1.25
C LYS A 126 -21.48 -13.26 1.27
N THR A 127 -21.76 -12.64 2.41
CA THR A 127 -21.73 -11.18 2.59
C THR A 127 -20.30 -10.64 2.46
N ILE A 128 -19.33 -11.32 3.05
CA ILE A 128 -17.92 -10.90 2.99
C ILE A 128 -17.34 -11.08 1.60
N GLU A 129 -17.66 -12.16 0.89
CA GLU A 129 -17.20 -12.34 -0.48
C GLU A 129 -17.77 -11.28 -1.42
N LYS A 130 -19.04 -10.89 -1.24
CA LYS A 130 -19.66 -9.78 -1.97
C LYS A 130 -18.91 -8.47 -1.72
N LEU A 131 -18.63 -8.15 -0.44
CA LEU A 131 -17.84 -6.97 -0.08
C LEU A 131 -16.42 -6.97 -0.69
N GLN A 132 -15.76 -8.14 -0.73
CA GLN A 132 -14.43 -8.28 -1.35
C GLN A 132 -14.46 -8.02 -2.86
N LYS A 133 -15.50 -8.47 -3.56
CA LYS A 133 -15.69 -8.22 -4.99
C LYS A 133 -16.01 -6.76 -5.26
N ASP A 134 -16.91 -6.16 -4.49
CA ASP A 134 -17.29 -4.75 -4.65
C ASP A 134 -16.08 -3.82 -4.42
N LEU A 135 -15.30 -4.07 -3.37
CA LEU A 135 -14.06 -3.34 -3.14
C LEU A 135 -13.06 -3.56 -4.29
N TYR A 136 -12.93 -4.79 -4.78
CA TYR A 136 -12.05 -5.09 -5.92
C TYR A 136 -12.44 -4.30 -7.16
N GLN A 137 -13.74 -4.25 -7.50
CA GLN A 137 -14.24 -3.50 -8.66
C GLN A 137 -13.91 -2.01 -8.55
N VAL A 138 -14.09 -1.41 -7.37
CA VAL A 138 -13.74 0.00 -7.13
C VAL A 138 -12.24 0.25 -7.37
N HIS A 139 -11.37 -0.61 -6.83
CA HIS A 139 -9.92 -0.48 -7.03
C HIS A 139 -9.48 -0.76 -8.45
N HIS A 140 -10.03 -1.80 -9.07
CA HIS A 140 -9.73 -2.20 -10.42
C HIS A 140 -10.14 -1.11 -11.42
N LYS A 141 -11.35 -0.53 -11.27
CA LYS A 141 -11.81 0.60 -12.10
C LYS A 141 -10.85 1.78 -12.02
N ASN A 142 -10.43 2.17 -10.82
CA ASN A 142 -9.47 3.25 -10.61
C ASN A 142 -8.08 2.93 -11.19
N ARG A 143 -7.66 1.66 -11.16
CA ARG A 143 -6.38 1.23 -11.74
C ARG A 143 -6.44 1.23 -13.27
N SER A 144 -7.50 0.71 -13.86
CA SER A 144 -7.71 0.65 -15.31
C SER A 144 -7.79 2.05 -15.91
N GLN A 145 -8.53 2.97 -15.29
CA GLN A 145 -8.58 4.38 -15.73
C GLN A 145 -7.20 5.07 -15.69
N ARG A 146 -6.40 4.83 -14.64
CA ARG A 146 -5.03 5.38 -14.56
C ARG A 146 -4.14 4.80 -15.66
N ARG A 147 -4.24 3.50 -15.92
CA ARG A 147 -3.50 2.82 -16.99
C ARG A 147 -3.88 3.38 -18.35
N GLU A 148 -5.17 3.57 -18.61
CA GLU A 148 -5.68 4.11 -19.87
C GLU A 148 -5.17 5.55 -20.11
N LYS A 149 -5.22 6.42 -19.09
CA LYS A 149 -4.63 7.76 -19.17
C LYS A 149 -3.13 7.71 -19.49
N HIS A 150 -2.40 6.79 -18.86
CA HIS A 150 -0.96 6.65 -19.08
C HIS A 150 -0.64 6.14 -20.50
N ILE A 151 -1.44 5.20 -21.02
CA ILE A 151 -1.33 4.72 -22.40
C ILE A 151 -1.61 5.86 -23.38
N GLN A 152 -2.65 6.65 -23.12
CA GLN A 152 -2.99 7.78 -23.99
C GLN A 152 -1.89 8.84 -24.00
N ALA A 153 -1.34 9.21 -22.83
CA ALA A 153 -0.21 10.13 -22.75
C ALA A 153 1.02 9.61 -23.52
N ASN A 154 1.35 8.33 -23.35
CA ASN A 154 2.48 7.71 -24.07
C ASN A 154 2.27 7.68 -25.59
N LYS A 155 1.02 7.49 -26.06
CA LYS A 155 0.70 7.54 -27.50
C LYS A 155 0.94 8.93 -28.08
N VAL A 156 0.56 10.00 -27.39
CA VAL A 156 0.81 11.38 -27.83
C VAL A 156 2.31 11.62 -27.95
N ILE A 157 3.07 11.32 -26.89
CA ILE A 157 4.54 11.47 -26.89
C ILE A 157 5.20 10.70 -28.03
N TYR A 158 4.74 9.47 -28.29
CA TYR A 158 5.27 8.65 -29.37
C TYR A 158 4.93 9.21 -30.76
N ASN A 159 3.72 9.75 -30.93
CA ASN A 159 3.32 10.38 -32.19
C ASN A 159 4.14 11.66 -32.45
N ASP A 160 4.33 12.52 -31.44
CA ASP A 160 5.18 13.71 -31.54
C ASP A 160 6.62 13.34 -31.91
N TYR A 161 7.15 12.26 -31.31
CA TYR A 161 8.46 11.72 -31.68
C TYR A 161 8.54 11.25 -33.15
N ILE A 162 7.47 10.63 -33.67
CA ILE A 162 7.41 10.22 -35.07
C ILE A 162 7.36 11.43 -36.01
N GLU A 163 6.56 12.45 -35.68
CA GLU A 163 6.42 13.66 -36.50
C GLU A 163 7.73 14.42 -36.59
N THR A 164 8.37 14.70 -35.44
CA THR A 164 9.69 15.36 -35.41
C THR A 164 10.75 14.60 -36.21
N LYS A 165 10.74 13.26 -36.15
CA LYS A 165 11.65 12.42 -36.93
C LYS A 165 11.32 12.39 -38.43
N ARG A 166 10.05 12.51 -38.81
CA ARG A 166 9.66 12.65 -40.22
C ARG A 166 10.12 13.98 -40.79
N GLU A 167 9.92 15.07 -40.05
CA GLU A 167 10.37 16.41 -40.44
C GLU A 167 11.90 16.47 -40.60
N SER A 168 12.66 15.87 -39.68
CA SER A 168 14.12 15.82 -39.81
C SER A 168 14.58 15.08 -41.07
N LEU A 169 13.96 13.93 -41.38
CA LEU A 169 14.26 13.15 -42.58
C LEU A 169 13.84 13.87 -43.88
N GLN A 170 12.74 14.63 -43.84
CA GLN A 170 12.28 15.44 -44.96
C GLN A 170 13.31 16.54 -45.27
N ASN A 171 13.76 17.26 -44.23
CA ASN A 171 14.76 18.31 -44.35
C ASN A 171 16.11 17.75 -44.86
N GLU A 172 16.55 16.59 -44.38
CA GLU A 172 17.76 15.92 -44.87
C GLU A 172 17.68 15.57 -46.36
N ARG A 173 16.51 15.15 -46.85
CA ARG A 173 16.31 14.84 -48.28
C ARG A 173 16.34 16.08 -49.16
N GLU A 174 15.79 17.20 -48.71
CA GLU A 174 15.81 18.46 -49.45
C GLU A 174 17.23 19.02 -49.58
N VAL A 175 18.05 18.89 -48.53
CA VAL A 175 19.47 19.29 -48.56
C VAL A 175 20.29 18.44 -49.54
N LEU A 176 20.00 17.14 -49.66
CA LEU A 176 20.70 16.24 -50.58
C LEU A 176 20.25 16.36 -52.05
N ALA A 177 19.16 17.08 -52.33
CA ALA A 177 18.62 17.28 -53.67
C ALA A 177 19.16 18.53 -54.39
N ILE A 178 20.03 19.30 -53.73
CA ILE A 178 20.77 20.45 -54.25
C ILE A 178 22.19 20.01 -54.62
#